data_AF-A0A2V7RBE5-F1
#
_entry.id   AF-A0A2V7RBE5-F1
#
_cell.length_a   1.000
_cell.length_b   1.000
_cell.length_c   1.000
_cell.angle_alpha   90.00
_cell.angle_beta   90.00
_cell.angle_gamma   90.00
#
_symmetry.space_group_name_H-M   'P 1'
#
loop_
_entity.id
_entity.type
_entity.pdbx_description
1 polymer ?
#
loop_
_entity_poly.entity_id
_entity_poly.type
_entity_poly.pdbx_seq_one_letter_code
_entity_poly.pdbx_strand_id
1 'polypeptide(L)'
;MVTAVPGAARHRATRTVPAHPRAQSGRNPHDRAVARRAHPHGHPLSARPRAWWPVGPPVDRDRHSSSARADRGHGHRATAGMVTPSRADPRAGYALLATLWICVGIGALTWLISVSAREAIAASRNRIALTQGLWRAEACLALERDALRDALSREVVARRDSSGSLWNYVDRVVRERPTPVRDCSLSARAVGSRLDINAADEGTLARVLEAAGWPEARADSAAAAIADWIDANDEPRPQGAERTWYVARNRVPPSNSALVDMRELRRIRGLEDETADQLDSILDVEPGAIALNLAPREILSLLPGFNDRAIREVLDARARGVPITAFIQLRPWLDPAVPDASAKLPGLVLLAPEAWIVTARVRTGAPPVTTAIELRLARGDRTTIITRRRTWIE
;
A
#
# COMPACT_ATOMS: atom_id res chain seq x y z
N MET A 1 -40.82 27.61 -66.37
CA MET A 1 -41.55 27.08 -65.21
C MET A 1 -40.63 27.20 -63.99
N VAL A 2 -40.91 27.89 -62.88
CA VAL A 2 -42.15 28.53 -62.35
C VAL A 2 -43.32 27.53 -62.30
N THR A 3 -43.96 27.16 -61.19
CA THR A 3 -44.22 27.72 -59.83
C THR A 3 -43.98 26.62 -58.77
N ALA A 4 -44.06 26.76 -57.43
CA ALA A 4 -44.02 27.79 -56.39
C ALA A 4 -44.27 27.05 -55.03
N VAL A 5 -44.10 27.68 -53.87
CA VAL A 5 -44.35 27.10 -52.53
C VAL A 5 -45.41 27.90 -51.78
N PRO A 6 -46.47 27.26 -51.25
CA PRO A 6 -46.72 27.28 -49.80
C PRO A 6 -47.25 25.92 -49.26
N GLY A 7 -47.38 25.69 -47.95
CA GLY A 7 -47.18 26.57 -46.79
C GLY A 7 -47.12 25.80 -45.47
N ALA A 8 -47.06 26.50 -44.34
CA ALA A 8 -46.73 25.92 -43.04
C ALA A 8 -47.94 25.61 -42.13
N ALA A 9 -47.79 24.57 -41.29
CA ALA A 9 -48.63 24.35 -40.11
C ALA A 9 -47.74 24.26 -38.85
N ARG A 10 -47.93 25.16 -37.87
CA ARG A 10 -47.21 25.17 -36.60
C ARG A 10 -48.06 24.52 -35.51
N HIS A 11 -47.62 23.40 -34.93
CA HIS A 11 -48.20 22.91 -33.67
C HIS A 11 -47.28 23.21 -32.48
N ARG A 12 -47.78 24.08 -31.60
CA ARG A 12 -47.11 24.60 -30.40
C ARG A 12 -47.53 23.77 -29.19
N ALA A 13 -46.92 22.60 -28.99
CA ALA A 13 -47.17 21.78 -27.81
C ALA A 13 -46.72 22.49 -26.52
N THR A 14 -47.48 22.34 -25.45
CA THR A 14 -47.34 23.13 -24.21
C THR A 14 -46.37 22.50 -23.20
N ARG A 15 -45.68 23.39 -22.48
CA ARG A 15 -44.73 23.08 -21.40
C ARG A 15 -45.48 22.71 -20.12
N THR A 16 -45.42 21.45 -19.69
CA THR A 16 -45.89 20.98 -18.37
C THR A 16 -44.76 20.33 -17.59
N VAL A 17 -44.47 20.87 -16.41
CA VAL A 17 -43.44 20.36 -15.49
C VAL A 17 -44.14 19.69 -14.30
N PRO A 18 -43.93 18.38 -14.04
CA PRO A 18 -44.34 17.76 -12.80
C PRO A 18 -43.51 18.30 -11.63
N ALA A 19 -44.16 18.67 -10.52
CA ALA A 19 -43.49 19.26 -9.37
C ALA A 19 -42.91 18.22 -8.39
N HIS A 20 -41.87 18.60 -7.65
CA HIS A 20 -41.36 17.82 -6.52
C HIS A 20 -42.44 17.61 -5.42
N PRO A 21 -42.64 16.38 -4.93
CA PRO A 21 -43.22 16.16 -3.62
C PRO A 21 -42.21 16.57 -2.53
N ARG A 22 -42.59 17.48 -1.63
CA ARG A 22 -41.83 17.74 -0.40
C ARG A 22 -42.06 16.60 0.60
N ALA A 23 -41.07 15.72 0.77
CA ALA A 23 -41.04 14.83 1.93
C ALA A 23 -40.84 15.64 3.23
N GLN A 24 -41.52 15.25 4.31
CA GLN A 24 -41.66 16.07 5.51
C GLN A 24 -40.59 15.78 6.57
N SER A 25 -40.35 16.76 7.45
CA SER A 25 -39.38 16.66 8.54
C SER A 25 -39.88 15.76 9.68
N GLY A 26 -39.52 14.49 9.66
CA GLY A 26 -39.75 13.55 10.76
C GLY A 26 -38.85 13.82 11.97
N ARG A 27 -39.21 14.79 12.81
CA ARG A 27 -38.74 14.82 14.21
C ARG A 27 -39.53 13.78 15.01
N ASN A 28 -38.85 12.87 15.70
CA ASN A 28 -39.47 12.07 16.76
C ASN A 28 -38.60 12.19 18.03
N PRO A 29 -39.14 12.64 19.18
CA PRO A 29 -38.35 12.87 20.39
C PRO A 29 -38.34 11.66 21.32
N HIS A 30 -37.18 11.36 21.90
CA HIS A 30 -37.10 10.66 23.19
C HIS A 30 -36.12 11.37 24.11
N ASP A 31 -36.55 11.59 25.36
CA ASP A 31 -36.01 12.60 26.26
C ASP A 31 -35.22 11.97 27.42
N ARG A 32 -34.12 12.63 27.83
CA ARG A 32 -33.51 12.67 29.18
C ARG A 32 -33.20 11.37 29.96
N ALA A 33 -31.91 11.07 30.06
CA ALA A 33 -31.23 10.61 31.30
C ALA A 33 -29.69 10.63 31.09
N VAL A 34 -28.80 11.05 32.00
CA VAL A 34 -28.85 11.96 33.16
C VAL A 34 -27.52 12.73 33.14
N ALA A 35 -27.53 14.05 33.38
CA ALA A 35 -26.29 14.81 33.52
C ALA A 35 -25.65 14.60 34.91
N ARG A 36 -24.44 14.04 34.96
CA ARG A 36 -23.57 14.08 36.17
C ARG A 36 -22.35 14.96 35.90
N ARG A 37 -22.20 15.99 36.74
CA ARG A 37 -20.98 16.81 36.80
C ARG A 37 -19.83 15.98 37.39
N ALA A 38 -18.64 16.10 36.81
CA ALA A 38 -17.39 15.74 37.47
C ALA A 38 -16.50 16.98 37.50
N HIS A 39 -15.99 17.37 38.67
CA HIS A 39 -15.04 18.47 38.81
C HIS A 39 -13.61 17.99 38.50
N PRO A 40 -12.75 18.86 37.94
CA PRO A 40 -11.39 18.47 37.57
C PRO A 40 -10.44 18.49 38.78
N HIS A 41 -9.74 17.38 39.01
CA HIS A 41 -8.53 17.33 39.82
C HIS A 41 -7.42 16.63 39.02
N GLY A 42 -6.30 17.32 38.84
CA GLY A 42 -5.19 16.85 38.01
C GLY A 42 -4.22 18.00 37.68
N HIS A 43 -3.25 18.24 38.56
CA HIS A 43 -2.23 19.26 38.38
C HIS A 43 -1.22 18.87 37.28
N PRO A 44 -0.58 19.84 36.59
CA PRO A 44 0.33 19.55 35.49
C PRO A 44 1.63 18.87 35.95
N LEU A 45 2.05 17.83 35.22
CA LEU A 45 3.36 17.22 35.39
C LEU A 45 4.45 18.09 34.73
N SER A 46 5.22 18.80 35.55
CA SER A 46 6.41 19.52 35.12
C SER A 46 7.61 18.59 34.95
N ALA A 47 8.49 18.90 34.00
CA ALA A 47 9.64 18.06 33.68
C ALA A 47 10.86 18.32 34.60
N ARG A 48 11.58 17.25 34.97
CA ARG A 48 13.04 17.25 35.24
C ARG A 48 13.61 15.82 35.20
N PRO A 49 14.90 15.64 34.87
CA PRO A 49 15.49 14.31 34.62
C PRO A 49 15.98 13.62 35.91
N ARG A 50 16.16 12.30 35.82
CA ARG A 50 17.03 11.51 36.71
C ARG A 50 18.16 10.94 35.85
N ALA A 51 19.42 11.35 36.03
CA ALA A 51 20.30 11.09 37.17
C ALA A 51 20.87 9.66 37.15
N TRP A 52 22.18 9.55 36.92
CA TRP A 52 22.95 8.31 36.98
C TRP A 52 23.15 7.86 38.44
N TRP A 53 23.44 6.57 38.64
CA TRP A 53 23.92 6.02 39.92
C TRP A 53 25.36 5.50 39.75
N PRO A 54 26.28 5.79 40.69
CA PRO A 54 27.67 5.34 40.61
C PRO A 54 27.87 3.90 41.11
N VAL A 55 29.03 3.34 40.78
CA VAL A 55 29.49 2.02 41.26
C VAL A 55 29.95 2.12 42.72
N GLY A 56 29.64 1.11 43.54
CA GLY A 56 30.04 1.06 44.96
C GLY A 56 31.47 0.55 45.19
N PRO A 57 32.14 0.95 46.30
CA PRO A 57 33.48 0.51 46.67
C PRO A 57 33.48 -0.92 47.29
N PRO A 58 34.66 -1.57 47.40
CA PRO A 58 34.77 -2.91 47.99
C PRO A 58 34.58 -2.92 49.52
N VAL A 59 34.17 -4.06 50.06
CA VAL A 59 34.10 -4.32 51.51
C VAL A 59 35.41 -4.93 51.97
N ASP A 60 35.99 -4.34 53.02
CA ASP A 60 37.30 -4.76 53.56
C ASP A 60 37.19 -5.95 54.52
N ARG A 61 38.34 -6.58 54.81
CA ARG A 61 38.49 -7.58 55.87
C ARG A 61 38.89 -6.88 57.16
N ASP A 62 38.29 -7.28 58.29
CA ASP A 62 39.00 -7.16 59.56
C ASP A 62 38.71 -8.31 60.55
N ARG A 63 39.51 -8.36 61.62
CA ARG A 63 39.65 -9.49 62.54
C ARG A 63 39.45 -9.07 64.01
N HIS A 64 39.32 -10.11 64.84
CA HIS A 64 39.90 -10.30 66.19
C HIS A 64 38.99 -10.25 67.42
N SER A 65 38.93 -11.42 68.09
CA SER A 65 38.92 -11.60 69.56
C SER A 65 37.65 -11.14 70.32
N SER A 66 37.31 -11.61 71.52
CA SER A 66 37.83 -12.69 72.40
C SER A 66 36.61 -13.36 73.10
N SER A 67 36.69 -14.40 73.94
CA SER A 67 37.76 -15.13 74.65
C SER A 67 37.34 -16.64 74.75
N ALA A 68 37.77 -17.57 75.63
CA ALA A 68 38.53 -17.51 76.87
C ALA A 68 39.30 -18.84 77.18
N ARG A 69 39.53 -19.10 78.46
CA ARG A 69 40.19 -20.27 79.10
C ARG A 69 39.16 -21.32 79.55
N ALA A 70 39.50 -22.56 79.94
CA ALA A 70 40.61 -23.49 79.66
C ALA A 70 40.42 -24.74 80.55
N ASP A 71 40.95 -25.92 80.17
CA ASP A 71 41.52 -26.85 81.15
C ASP A 71 42.55 -27.83 80.52
N ARG A 72 43.15 -28.68 81.35
CA ARG A 72 44.31 -29.55 81.08
C ARG A 72 43.89 -31.01 80.87
N GLY A 73 44.71 -31.77 80.13
CA GLY A 73 44.62 -33.24 80.07
C GLY A 73 45.82 -33.87 79.37
N HIS A 74 46.47 -34.84 80.01
CA HIS A 74 47.50 -35.69 79.39
C HIS A 74 46.90 -37.01 78.90
N GLY A 75 47.57 -37.70 77.96
CA GLY A 75 47.48 -39.17 77.89
C GLY A 75 47.35 -39.81 76.51
N HIS A 76 48.49 -40.21 75.95
CA HIS A 76 48.77 -41.47 75.24
C HIS A 76 47.77 -42.17 74.28
N ARG A 77 48.39 -42.62 73.18
CA ARG A 77 48.15 -43.86 72.39
C ARG A 77 46.96 -43.91 71.43
N ALA A 78 47.25 -44.48 70.26
CA ALA A 78 46.29 -44.80 69.22
C ALA A 78 45.61 -46.15 69.49
N THR A 79 44.37 -46.28 69.03
CA THR A 79 43.76 -47.56 68.62
C THR A 79 43.10 -47.36 67.26
N ALA A 80 43.18 -48.36 66.39
CA ALA A 80 42.61 -48.29 65.04
C ALA A 80 41.10 -48.61 65.09
N GLY A 81 40.26 -47.60 64.98
CA GLY A 81 38.81 -47.78 64.85
C GLY A 81 38.45 -48.32 63.46
N MET A 82 37.98 -49.56 63.40
CA MET A 82 37.55 -50.19 62.15
C MET A 82 36.27 -49.51 61.64
N VAL A 83 36.36 -48.73 60.56
CA VAL A 83 35.17 -48.15 59.91
C VAL A 83 34.41 -49.26 59.19
N THR A 84 33.30 -49.70 59.77
CA THR A 84 32.38 -50.62 59.09
C THR A 84 31.63 -49.88 57.97
N PRO A 85 31.56 -50.44 56.75
CA PRO A 85 30.78 -49.84 55.69
C PRO A 85 29.29 -49.94 56.04
N SER A 86 28.58 -48.80 56.02
CA SER A 86 27.13 -48.80 56.16
C SER A 86 26.49 -49.55 54.99
N ARG A 87 25.67 -50.55 55.30
CA ARG A 87 24.86 -51.24 54.28
C ARG A 87 23.87 -50.22 53.71
N ALA A 88 23.98 -49.94 52.41
CA ALA A 88 23.02 -49.09 51.71
C ALA A 88 21.62 -49.73 51.74
N ASP A 89 20.63 -48.99 52.26
CA ASP A 89 19.24 -49.45 52.29
C ASP A 89 18.68 -49.50 50.85
N PRO A 90 18.20 -50.67 50.35
CA PRO A 90 17.65 -50.79 49.00
C PRO A 90 16.46 -49.85 48.72
N ARG A 91 15.80 -49.31 49.76
CA ARG A 91 14.74 -48.29 49.61
C ARG A 91 15.26 -46.95 49.08
N ALA A 92 16.55 -46.64 49.23
CA ALA A 92 17.14 -45.37 48.78
C ALA A 92 17.15 -45.23 47.25
N GLY A 93 17.29 -46.33 46.50
CA GLY A 93 17.33 -46.29 45.03
C GLY A 93 16.03 -45.79 44.39
N TYR A 94 14.88 -46.15 44.97
CA TYR A 94 13.57 -45.70 44.49
C TYR A 94 13.38 -44.18 44.72
N ALA A 95 13.82 -43.66 45.86
CA ALA A 95 13.70 -42.23 46.18
C ALA A 95 14.50 -41.35 45.21
N LEU A 96 15.71 -41.78 44.82
CA LEU A 96 16.52 -41.07 43.82
C LEU A 96 15.88 -41.13 42.43
N LEU A 97 15.34 -42.27 42.01
CA LEU A 97 14.66 -42.42 40.71
C LEU A 97 13.37 -41.59 40.65
N ALA A 98 12.57 -41.59 41.72
CA ALA A 98 11.38 -40.73 41.83
C ALA A 98 11.74 -39.24 41.77
N THR A 99 12.80 -38.83 42.48
CA THR A 99 13.30 -37.44 42.46
C THR A 99 13.76 -37.03 41.06
N LEU A 100 14.50 -37.91 40.36
CA LEU A 100 14.94 -37.68 38.98
C LEU A 100 13.76 -37.48 38.02
N TRP A 101 12.75 -38.34 38.08
CA TRP A 101 11.54 -38.20 37.25
C TRP A 101 10.72 -36.95 37.56
N ILE A 102 10.65 -36.53 38.83
CA ILE A 102 10.03 -35.26 39.22
C ILE A 102 10.81 -34.07 38.62
N CYS A 103 12.15 -34.08 38.71
CA CYS A 103 13.00 -33.06 38.10
C CYS A 103 12.85 -33.01 36.57
N VAL A 104 12.77 -34.17 35.90
CA VAL A 104 12.52 -34.27 34.45
C VAL A 104 11.14 -33.71 34.09
N GLY A 105 10.09 -34.05 34.84
CA GLY A 105 8.73 -33.53 34.62
C GLY A 105 8.63 -32.01 34.80
N ILE A 106 9.26 -31.47 35.85
CA ILE A 106 9.35 -30.01 36.08
C ILE A 106 10.18 -29.33 34.97
N GLY A 107 11.28 -29.95 34.53
CA GLY A 107 12.10 -29.46 33.42
C GLY A 107 11.32 -29.39 32.10
N ALA A 108 10.57 -30.44 31.76
CA ALA A 108 9.72 -30.47 30.57
C ALA A 108 8.60 -29.42 30.63
N LEU A 109 7.92 -29.28 31.78
CA LEU A 109 6.86 -28.29 31.97
C LEU A 109 7.38 -26.85 31.89
N THR A 110 8.49 -26.56 32.56
CA THR A 110 9.12 -25.20 32.52
C THR A 110 9.67 -24.86 31.14
N TRP A 111 10.17 -25.85 30.39
CA TRP A 111 10.56 -25.67 28.99
C TRP A 111 9.35 -25.37 28.09
N LEU A 112 8.26 -26.13 28.20
CA LEU A 112 7.03 -25.91 27.43
C LEU A 112 6.40 -24.52 27.70
N ILE A 113 6.37 -24.09 28.97
CA ILE A 113 5.94 -22.74 29.35
C ILE A 113 6.90 -21.69 28.77
N SER A 114 8.21 -21.96 28.77
CA SER A 114 9.21 -21.03 28.21
C SER A 114 9.13 -20.86 26.69
N VAL A 115 8.75 -21.91 25.95
CA VAL A 115 8.54 -21.85 24.49
C VAL A 115 7.25 -21.09 24.18
N SER A 116 6.12 -21.52 24.74
CA SER A 116 4.82 -20.86 24.51
C SER A 116 4.79 -19.39 24.95
N ALA A 117 5.49 -19.03 26.03
CA ALA A 117 5.65 -17.63 26.44
C ALA A 117 6.46 -16.80 25.42
N ARG A 118 7.51 -17.36 24.80
CA ARG A 118 8.29 -16.67 23.74
C ARG A 118 7.42 -16.42 22.51
N GLU A 119 6.64 -17.41 22.09
CA GLU A 119 5.70 -17.29 20.96
C GLU A 119 4.61 -16.25 21.23
N ALA A 120 3.99 -16.27 22.41
CA ALA A 120 2.98 -15.28 22.81
C ALA A 120 3.56 -13.84 22.85
N ILE A 121 4.79 -13.68 23.36
CA ILE A 121 5.49 -12.38 23.35
C ILE A 121 5.82 -11.93 21.92
N ALA A 122 6.27 -12.83 21.05
CA ALA A 122 6.54 -12.53 19.65
C ALA A 122 5.27 -12.12 18.88
N ALA A 123 4.19 -12.89 19.01
CA ALA A 123 2.89 -12.59 18.41
C ALA A 123 2.33 -11.24 18.91
N SER A 124 2.45 -10.96 20.21
CA SER A 124 2.06 -9.67 20.81
C SER A 124 2.88 -8.51 20.22
N ARG A 125 4.21 -8.63 20.14
CA ARG A 125 5.10 -7.63 19.51
C ARG A 125 4.74 -7.39 18.05
N ASN A 126 4.50 -8.45 17.27
CA ASN A 126 4.13 -8.34 15.87
C ASN A 126 2.78 -7.65 15.68
N ARG A 127 1.77 -7.98 16.52
CA ARG A 127 0.46 -7.31 16.50
C ARG A 127 0.57 -5.83 16.89
N ILE A 128 1.41 -5.48 17.86
CA ILE A 128 1.69 -4.09 18.24
C ILE A 128 2.39 -3.34 17.09
N ALA A 129 3.39 -3.95 16.45
CA ALA A 129 4.10 -3.37 15.31
C ALA A 129 3.15 -3.10 14.14
N LEU A 130 2.38 -4.10 13.70
CA LEU A 130 1.36 -3.95 12.65
C LEU A 130 0.36 -2.82 12.97
N THR A 131 -0.17 -2.78 14.19
CA THR A 131 -1.08 -1.69 14.61
C THR A 131 -0.39 -0.33 14.57
N GLN A 132 0.88 -0.21 14.96
CA GLN A 132 1.65 1.03 14.81
C GLN A 132 1.90 1.38 13.34
N GLY A 133 2.13 0.41 12.47
CA GLY A 133 2.28 0.60 11.02
C GLY A 133 1.00 1.18 10.39
N LEU A 134 -0.15 0.58 10.70
CA LEU A 134 -1.48 1.05 10.26
C LEU A 134 -1.75 2.50 10.69
N TRP A 135 -1.58 2.83 11.97
CA TRP A 135 -1.83 4.19 12.47
C TRP A 135 -0.81 5.22 11.95
N ARG A 136 0.44 4.83 11.69
CA ARG A 136 1.42 5.70 11.02
C ARG A 136 1.05 5.95 9.56
N ALA A 137 0.67 4.91 8.80
CA ALA A 137 0.27 5.05 7.40
C ALA A 137 -0.97 5.96 7.26
N GLU A 138 -1.94 5.82 8.17
CA GLU A 138 -3.11 6.71 8.25
C GLU A 138 -2.70 8.16 8.54
N ALA A 139 -1.76 8.38 9.46
CA ALA A 139 -1.24 9.71 9.76
C ALA A 139 -0.50 10.33 8.56
N CYS A 140 0.27 9.56 7.79
CA CYS A 140 0.91 10.05 6.56
C CYS A 140 -0.12 10.54 5.55
N LEU A 141 -1.14 9.71 5.27
CA LEU A 141 -2.19 10.05 4.31
C LEU A 141 -3.08 11.21 4.77
N ALA A 142 -3.34 11.33 6.08
CA ALA A 142 -4.06 12.46 6.64
C ALA A 142 -3.27 13.77 6.46
N LEU A 143 -1.99 13.77 6.84
CA LEU A 143 -1.12 14.95 6.75
C LEU A 143 -0.77 15.35 5.31
N GLU A 144 -0.77 14.41 4.37
CA GLU A 144 -0.59 14.70 2.94
C GLU A 144 -1.88 15.21 2.29
N ARG A 145 -3.03 14.57 2.54
CA ARG A 145 -4.31 15.06 2.03
C ARG A 145 -4.67 16.45 2.53
N ASP A 146 -4.24 16.80 3.74
CA ASP A 146 -4.41 18.15 4.27
C ASP A 146 -3.56 19.16 3.50
N ALA A 147 -2.28 18.88 3.23
CA ALA A 147 -1.43 19.75 2.41
C ALA A 147 -1.88 19.85 0.94
N LEU A 148 -2.38 18.78 0.35
CA LEU A 148 -2.97 18.79 -1.00
C LEU A 148 -4.24 19.65 -1.05
N ARG A 149 -5.13 19.54 -0.04
CA ARG A 149 -6.28 20.45 0.13
C ARG A 149 -5.79 21.91 0.23
N ASP A 150 -4.79 22.15 1.07
CA ASP A 150 -4.23 23.47 1.31
C ASP A 150 -3.66 24.10 0.03
N ALA A 151 -2.88 23.33 -0.73
CA ALA A 151 -2.25 23.76 -1.98
C ALA A 151 -3.28 24.01 -3.09
N LEU A 152 -4.26 23.11 -3.28
CA LEU A 152 -5.37 23.31 -4.21
C LEU A 152 -6.24 24.52 -3.83
N SER A 153 -6.48 24.75 -2.55
CA SER A 153 -7.25 25.92 -2.09
C SER A 153 -6.54 27.23 -2.40
N ARG A 154 -5.20 27.27 -2.28
CA ARG A 154 -4.38 28.43 -2.68
C ARG A 154 -4.38 28.67 -4.18
N GLU A 155 -4.32 27.63 -5.01
CA GLU A 155 -4.45 27.75 -6.48
C GLU A 155 -5.75 28.46 -6.87
N VAL A 156 -6.89 28.00 -6.31
CA VAL A 156 -8.22 28.55 -6.61
C VAL A 156 -8.36 30.00 -6.13
N VAL A 157 -7.78 30.36 -4.98
CA VAL A 157 -7.79 31.75 -4.48
C VAL A 157 -6.88 32.66 -5.31
N ALA A 158 -5.74 32.17 -5.79
CA ALA A 158 -4.76 32.95 -6.55
C ALA A 158 -5.20 33.29 -7.98
N ARG A 159 -6.34 32.75 -8.48
CA ARG A 159 -6.80 32.88 -9.87
C ARG A 159 -5.68 32.67 -10.90
N ARG A 160 -4.92 31.58 -10.76
CA ARG A 160 -3.92 31.19 -11.77
C ARG A 160 -4.61 30.69 -13.04
N ASP A 161 -4.92 31.63 -13.93
CA ASP A 161 -5.46 31.30 -15.24
C ASP A 161 -4.50 30.40 -16.03
N SER A 162 -5.02 29.25 -16.46
CA SER A 162 -4.59 28.40 -17.59
C SER A 162 -3.14 27.90 -17.69
N SER A 163 -2.22 28.30 -16.81
CA SER A 163 -0.77 28.04 -16.91
C SER A 163 -0.32 26.69 -16.35
N GLY A 164 -1.18 25.99 -15.61
CA GLY A 164 -0.95 24.63 -15.12
C GLY A 164 -1.53 24.42 -13.73
N SER A 165 -2.55 23.56 -13.63
CA SER A 165 -3.17 23.20 -12.35
C SER A 165 -2.24 22.27 -11.56
N LEU A 166 -2.14 22.45 -10.24
CA LEU A 166 -1.36 21.59 -9.33
C LEU A 166 -1.83 20.14 -9.37
N TRP A 167 -3.07 19.91 -9.80
CA TRP A 167 -3.62 18.58 -10.09
C TRP A 167 -2.84 17.78 -11.15
N ASN A 168 -2.04 18.44 -12.01
CA ASN A 168 -1.14 17.76 -12.93
C ASN A 168 0.23 17.39 -12.31
N TYR A 169 0.45 17.72 -11.03
CA TYR A 169 1.75 17.65 -10.35
C TYR A 169 1.66 17.09 -8.92
N VAL A 170 0.62 16.32 -8.61
CA VAL A 170 0.45 15.72 -7.26
C VAL A 170 1.57 14.72 -6.96
N ASP A 171 2.10 13.99 -7.95
CA ASP A 171 3.31 13.17 -7.81
C ASP A 171 4.48 13.98 -7.23
N ARG A 172 4.66 15.21 -7.72
CA ARG A 172 5.77 16.09 -7.40
C ARG A 172 5.59 16.67 -6.01
N VAL A 173 4.40 17.16 -5.68
CA VAL A 173 4.06 17.67 -4.33
C VAL A 173 4.27 16.59 -3.27
N VAL A 174 3.82 15.36 -3.53
CA VAL A 174 3.96 14.23 -2.60
C VAL A 174 5.41 13.74 -2.48
N ARG A 175 6.23 13.91 -3.52
CA ARG A 175 7.64 13.49 -3.59
C ARG A 175 8.61 14.52 -2.98
N GLU A 176 8.36 15.80 -3.20
CA GLU A 176 9.21 16.92 -2.73
C GLU A 176 8.93 17.28 -1.26
N ARG A 177 7.75 16.92 -0.73
CA ARG A 177 7.36 17.23 0.65
C ARG A 177 7.94 16.23 1.66
N PRO A 178 8.71 16.67 2.67
CA PRO A 178 9.21 15.78 3.71
C PRO A 178 8.08 15.15 4.52
N THR A 179 8.11 13.82 4.70
CA THR A 179 7.16 13.10 5.55
C THR A 179 7.50 13.28 7.04
N PRO A 180 6.63 13.90 7.86
CA PRO A 180 6.90 14.09 9.29
C PRO A 180 6.69 12.81 10.12
N VAL A 181 6.13 11.76 9.51
CA VAL A 181 5.91 10.45 10.14
C VAL A 181 7.11 9.55 9.89
N ARG A 182 7.75 9.08 10.96
CA ARG A 182 8.92 8.20 10.86
C ARG A 182 8.59 6.86 10.21
N ASP A 183 9.55 6.31 9.47
CA ASP A 183 9.50 5.03 8.77
C ASP A 183 8.45 4.95 7.63
N CYS A 184 7.93 6.10 7.18
CA CYS A 184 6.88 6.22 6.18
C CYS A 184 7.38 6.76 4.85
N SER A 185 7.07 6.07 3.74
CA SER A 185 7.22 6.59 2.39
C SER A 185 5.86 6.84 1.75
N LEU A 186 5.75 7.93 1.01
CA LEU A 186 4.58 8.26 0.19
C LEU A 186 4.94 8.14 -1.30
N SER A 187 3.96 7.75 -2.11
CA SER A 187 4.03 7.76 -3.55
C SER A 187 2.67 8.15 -4.11
N ALA A 188 2.65 9.00 -5.14
CA ALA A 188 1.44 9.36 -5.86
C ALA A 188 1.62 9.13 -7.37
N ARG A 189 0.61 8.50 -7.97
CA ARG A 189 0.55 8.12 -9.39
C ARG A 189 -0.79 8.55 -9.96
N ALA A 190 -0.79 9.11 -11.18
CA ALA A 190 -2.04 9.48 -11.82
C ALA A 190 -2.78 8.25 -12.36
N VAL A 191 -4.11 8.30 -12.31
CA VAL A 191 -4.95 7.41 -13.12
C VAL A 191 -4.79 7.83 -14.59
N GLY A 192 -4.66 6.86 -15.48
CA GLY A 192 -4.39 7.10 -16.91
C GLY A 192 -2.94 7.50 -17.23
N SER A 193 -2.01 7.58 -16.27
CA SER A 193 -0.57 7.71 -16.60
C SER A 193 0.09 6.39 -16.96
N ARG A 194 -0.70 5.33 -17.10
CA ARG A 194 -0.38 3.94 -17.46
C ARG A 194 -1.59 3.38 -18.22
N LEU A 195 -1.40 2.33 -19.00
CA LEU A 195 -2.48 1.69 -19.78
C LEU A 195 -3.26 0.75 -18.86
N ASP A 196 -4.59 0.90 -18.82
CA ASP A 196 -5.46 -0.06 -18.14
C ASP A 196 -5.49 -1.38 -18.92
N ILE A 197 -4.85 -2.40 -18.37
CA ILE A 197 -4.76 -3.73 -18.98
C ILE A 197 -6.13 -4.39 -19.15
N ASN A 198 -7.11 -4.03 -18.33
CA ASN A 198 -8.46 -4.60 -18.35
C ASN A 198 -9.37 -3.97 -19.41
N ALA A 199 -8.94 -2.86 -20.03
CA ALA A 199 -9.69 -2.12 -21.04
C ALA A 199 -8.97 -2.03 -22.40
N ALA A 200 -7.70 -2.43 -22.48
CA ALA A 200 -6.93 -2.46 -23.71
C ALA A 200 -7.26 -3.71 -24.56
N ASP A 201 -7.38 -3.53 -25.87
CA ASP A 201 -7.43 -4.65 -26.81
C ASP A 201 -6.05 -5.31 -26.99
N GLU A 202 -6.06 -6.56 -27.43
CA GLU A 202 -4.88 -7.39 -27.72
C GLU A 202 -3.84 -6.68 -28.61
N GLY A 203 -4.27 -6.02 -29.69
CA GLY A 203 -3.37 -5.27 -30.56
C GLY A 203 -2.75 -4.05 -29.87
N THR A 204 -3.49 -3.36 -29.01
CA THR A 204 -2.99 -2.25 -28.20
C THR A 204 -2.03 -2.71 -27.10
N LEU A 205 -2.24 -3.92 -26.55
CA LEU A 205 -1.29 -4.56 -25.63
C LEU A 205 0.01 -4.97 -26.34
N ALA A 206 -0.06 -5.55 -27.53
CA ALA A 206 1.14 -5.87 -28.32
C ALA A 206 1.97 -4.60 -28.61
N ARG A 207 1.34 -3.57 -29.18
CA ARG A 207 2.03 -2.31 -29.52
C ARG A 207 2.66 -1.58 -28.33
N VAL A 208 2.10 -1.67 -27.11
CA VAL A 208 2.72 -1.04 -25.93
C VAL A 208 3.91 -1.83 -25.39
N LEU A 209 3.90 -3.16 -25.53
CA LEU A 209 5.03 -4.03 -25.18
C LEU A 209 6.17 -3.86 -26.19
N GLU A 210 5.87 -3.81 -27.49
CA GLU A 210 6.84 -3.43 -28.54
C GLU A 210 7.48 -2.06 -28.26
N ALA A 211 6.67 -1.04 -27.94
CA ALA A 211 7.17 0.29 -27.63
C ALA A 211 8.08 0.29 -26.38
N ALA A 212 7.83 -0.61 -25.42
CA ALA A 212 8.68 -0.88 -24.26
C ALA A 212 9.90 -1.80 -24.58
N GLY A 213 10.22 -2.01 -25.86
CA GLY A 213 11.41 -2.70 -26.34
C GLY A 213 11.29 -4.21 -26.47
N TRP A 214 10.08 -4.78 -26.40
CA TRP A 214 9.89 -6.23 -26.56
C TRP A 214 9.91 -6.62 -28.05
N PRO A 215 10.44 -7.81 -28.42
CA PRO A 215 10.30 -8.34 -29.77
C PRO A 215 8.82 -8.57 -30.12
N GLU A 216 8.40 -8.18 -31.32
CA GLU A 216 7.06 -8.35 -31.92
C GLU A 216 6.39 -9.68 -31.53
N ALA A 217 6.96 -10.82 -31.93
CA ALA A 217 6.41 -12.16 -31.63
C ALA A 217 6.34 -12.51 -30.11
N ARG A 218 7.09 -11.80 -29.24
CA ARG A 218 6.92 -11.89 -27.78
C ARG A 218 5.78 -11.00 -27.30
N ALA A 219 5.68 -9.78 -27.83
CA ALA A 219 4.62 -8.84 -27.53
C ALA A 219 3.24 -9.41 -27.88
N ASP A 220 3.09 -9.96 -29.10
CA ASP A 220 1.89 -10.69 -29.55
C ASP A 220 1.55 -11.84 -28.60
N SER A 221 2.51 -12.74 -28.34
CA SER A 221 2.29 -13.90 -27.48
C SER A 221 1.97 -13.53 -26.03
N ALA A 222 2.38 -12.35 -25.56
CA ALA A 222 2.05 -11.86 -24.23
C ALA A 222 0.67 -11.20 -24.22
N ALA A 223 0.34 -10.39 -25.23
CA ALA A 223 -0.96 -9.79 -25.41
C ALA A 223 -2.08 -10.83 -25.53
N ALA A 224 -1.89 -11.86 -26.36
CA ALA A 224 -2.82 -12.97 -26.50
C ALA A 224 -2.99 -13.75 -25.17
N ALA A 225 -1.92 -13.96 -24.40
CA ALA A 225 -1.99 -14.62 -23.09
C ALA A 225 -2.69 -13.76 -22.01
N ILE A 226 -2.56 -12.43 -22.10
CA ILE A 226 -3.29 -11.48 -21.25
C ILE A 226 -4.78 -11.47 -21.61
N ALA A 227 -5.11 -11.47 -22.91
CA ALA A 227 -6.48 -11.46 -23.40
C ALA A 227 -7.24 -12.75 -23.04
N ASP A 228 -6.62 -13.92 -23.23
CA ASP A 228 -7.12 -15.21 -22.71
C ASP A 228 -7.33 -15.14 -21.19
N TRP A 229 -6.37 -14.58 -20.42
CA TRP A 229 -6.49 -14.52 -18.96
C TRP A 229 -7.71 -13.69 -18.46
N ILE A 230 -8.06 -12.64 -19.20
CA ILE A 230 -9.08 -11.64 -18.82
C ILE A 230 -10.49 -12.02 -19.24
N ASP A 231 -10.66 -12.70 -20.39
CA ASP A 231 -11.98 -12.87 -20.99
C ASP A 231 -12.79 -14.04 -20.39
N ALA A 232 -14.08 -14.13 -20.73
CA ALA A 232 -15.04 -15.03 -20.08
C ALA A 232 -15.07 -16.48 -20.61
N ASN A 233 -14.22 -16.86 -21.57
CA ASN A 233 -14.29 -18.15 -22.28
C ASN A 233 -13.04 -19.04 -22.09
N ASP A 234 -12.99 -20.24 -22.69
CA ASP A 234 -11.91 -21.24 -22.54
C ASP A 234 -11.25 -21.60 -23.91
N GLU A 235 -11.50 -20.82 -24.98
CA GLU A 235 -10.97 -21.00 -26.34
C GLU A 235 -9.67 -20.17 -26.54
N PRO A 236 -8.49 -20.81 -26.62
CA PRO A 236 -7.22 -20.08 -26.67
C PRO A 236 -6.99 -19.36 -28.01
N ARG A 237 -6.48 -18.12 -27.92
CA ARG A 237 -6.02 -17.34 -29.08
C ARG A 237 -4.83 -17.98 -29.80
N PRO A 238 -4.56 -17.60 -31.06
CA PRO A 238 -3.26 -17.81 -31.70
C PRO A 238 -2.15 -17.25 -30.82
N GLN A 239 -1.15 -18.07 -30.47
CA GLN A 239 -0.12 -17.72 -29.48
C GLN A 239 -0.68 -17.28 -28.11
N GLY A 240 -1.87 -17.73 -27.72
CA GLY A 240 -2.49 -17.54 -26.40
C GLY A 240 -2.12 -18.65 -25.39
N ALA A 241 -2.84 -18.74 -24.27
CA ALA A 241 -2.89 -19.90 -23.41
C ALA A 241 -4.12 -19.86 -22.49
N GLU A 242 -4.93 -20.91 -22.57
CA GLU A 242 -6.14 -21.08 -21.76
C GLU A 242 -6.00 -22.11 -20.63
N ARG A 243 -7.06 -22.26 -19.81
CA ARG A 243 -7.21 -23.26 -18.73
C ARG A 243 -6.54 -24.60 -19.01
N THR A 244 -6.73 -25.17 -20.20
CA THR A 244 -6.12 -26.44 -20.63
C THR A 244 -4.59 -26.42 -20.59
N TRP A 245 -3.96 -25.33 -21.02
CA TRP A 245 -2.50 -25.13 -21.03
C TRP A 245 -1.91 -25.03 -19.62
N TYR A 246 -2.59 -24.33 -18.71
CA TYR A 246 -2.15 -24.14 -17.33
C TYR A 246 -2.34 -25.41 -16.48
N VAL A 247 -3.50 -26.07 -16.58
CA VAL A 247 -3.78 -27.32 -15.84
C VAL A 247 -2.81 -28.42 -16.25
N ALA A 248 -2.51 -28.56 -17.55
CA ALA A 248 -1.50 -29.49 -18.06
C ALA A 248 -0.06 -29.22 -17.55
N ARG A 249 0.18 -28.07 -16.91
CA ARG A 249 1.45 -27.65 -16.30
C ARG A 249 1.39 -27.52 -14.78
N ASN A 250 0.32 -28.03 -14.16
CA ASN A 250 0.05 -27.90 -12.71
C ASN A 250 0.09 -26.44 -12.21
N ARG A 251 -0.39 -25.50 -13.05
CA ARG A 251 -0.54 -24.08 -12.72
C ARG A 251 -1.98 -23.75 -12.43
N VAL A 252 -2.19 -22.66 -11.70
CA VAL A 252 -3.52 -22.05 -11.53
C VAL A 252 -4.03 -21.64 -12.93
N PRO A 253 -5.23 -22.07 -13.35
CA PRO A 253 -5.83 -21.63 -14.61
C PRO A 253 -6.26 -20.15 -14.52
N PRO A 254 -6.67 -19.53 -15.65
CA PRO A 254 -7.17 -18.17 -15.64
C PRO A 254 -8.32 -17.93 -14.66
N SER A 255 -8.44 -16.67 -14.25
CA SER A 255 -9.61 -16.18 -13.51
C SER A 255 -10.83 -15.97 -14.41
N ASN A 256 -10.63 -15.93 -15.74
CA ASN A 256 -11.64 -15.60 -16.74
C ASN A 256 -12.36 -14.28 -16.40
N SER A 257 -11.56 -13.31 -15.95
CA SER A 257 -11.99 -12.02 -15.42
C SER A 257 -10.84 -11.01 -15.39
N ALA A 258 -11.18 -9.72 -15.42
CA ALA A 258 -10.27 -8.60 -15.18
C ALA A 258 -9.35 -8.81 -13.95
N LEU A 259 -8.08 -8.42 -14.10
CA LEU A 259 -7.07 -8.46 -13.04
C LEU A 259 -7.41 -7.46 -11.93
N VAL A 260 -7.26 -7.90 -10.68
CA VAL A 260 -7.49 -7.05 -9.49
C VAL A 260 -6.20 -6.38 -9.03
N ASP A 261 -5.05 -7.00 -9.33
CA ASP A 261 -3.71 -6.61 -8.89
C ASP A 261 -2.64 -6.93 -9.94
N MET A 262 -1.69 -6.01 -10.17
CA MET A 262 -0.59 -6.19 -11.14
C MET A 262 0.28 -7.43 -10.87
N ARG A 263 0.34 -7.91 -9.62
CA ARG A 263 1.09 -9.12 -9.25
C ARG A 263 0.50 -10.40 -9.87
N GLU A 264 -0.71 -10.36 -10.40
CA GLU A 264 -1.35 -11.49 -11.08
C GLU A 264 -0.73 -11.77 -12.45
N LEU A 265 -0.07 -10.78 -13.08
CA LEU A 265 0.67 -10.96 -14.34
C LEU A 265 1.67 -12.12 -14.27
N ARG A 266 2.33 -12.31 -13.13
CA ARG A 266 3.31 -13.40 -12.92
C ARG A 266 2.71 -14.81 -12.94
N ARG A 267 1.39 -14.94 -13.05
CA ARG A 267 0.68 -16.22 -13.26
C ARG A 267 0.41 -16.50 -14.74
N ILE A 268 0.36 -15.46 -15.57
CA ILE A 268 0.11 -15.52 -17.02
C ILE A 268 1.33 -16.11 -17.73
N ARG A 269 1.11 -16.83 -18.84
CA ARG A 269 2.18 -17.40 -19.67
C ARG A 269 3.06 -16.31 -20.29
N GLY A 270 4.38 -16.42 -20.11
CA GLY A 270 5.39 -15.54 -20.71
C GLY A 270 5.75 -14.29 -19.88
N LEU A 271 5.11 -14.12 -18.72
CA LEU A 271 5.25 -12.99 -17.79
C LEU A 271 5.74 -13.42 -16.39
N GLU A 272 6.14 -14.69 -16.22
CA GLU A 272 6.45 -15.29 -14.92
C GLU A 272 7.72 -14.70 -14.27
N ASP A 273 8.76 -14.54 -15.09
CA ASP A 273 10.08 -14.02 -14.69
C ASP A 273 10.22 -12.51 -14.94
N GLU A 274 9.18 -11.86 -15.47
CA GLU A 274 9.21 -10.44 -15.77
C GLU A 274 9.26 -9.58 -14.51
N THR A 275 10.10 -8.54 -14.57
CA THR A 275 10.23 -7.62 -13.45
C THR A 275 8.96 -6.78 -13.33
N ALA A 276 8.41 -6.73 -12.11
CA ALA A 276 7.27 -5.86 -11.82
C ALA A 276 7.59 -4.41 -12.23
N ASP A 277 8.81 -3.93 -11.95
CA ASP A 277 9.23 -2.57 -12.29
C ASP A 277 9.12 -2.21 -13.77
N GLN A 278 9.39 -3.13 -14.71
CA GLN A 278 9.25 -2.85 -16.15
C GLN A 278 7.78 -2.78 -16.57
N LEU A 279 6.97 -3.79 -16.24
CA LEU A 279 5.56 -3.80 -16.64
C LEU A 279 4.74 -2.77 -15.87
N ASP A 280 5.00 -2.56 -14.57
CA ASP A 280 4.42 -1.46 -13.81
C ASP A 280 4.81 -0.10 -14.39
N SER A 281 5.91 0.08 -15.12
CA SER A 281 6.23 1.39 -15.69
C SER A 281 5.17 1.88 -16.71
N ILE A 282 4.53 0.94 -17.42
CA ILE A 282 3.60 1.20 -18.54
C ILE A 282 2.17 0.68 -18.33
N LEU A 283 1.96 -0.42 -17.59
CA LEU A 283 0.66 -1.08 -17.40
C LEU A 283 0.10 -0.84 -15.99
N ASP A 284 -1.22 -0.94 -15.86
CA ASP A 284 -1.95 -0.78 -14.60
C ASP A 284 -3.30 -1.52 -14.65
N VAL A 285 -3.93 -1.69 -13.48
CA VAL A 285 -5.31 -2.22 -13.33
C VAL A 285 -6.32 -1.13 -12.95
N GLU A 286 -5.93 0.15 -12.97
CA GLU A 286 -6.85 1.26 -12.70
C GLU A 286 -7.56 1.74 -13.96
N PRO A 287 -8.91 1.67 -14.01
CA PRO A 287 -9.65 2.24 -15.12
C PRO A 287 -9.57 3.77 -15.09
N GLY A 288 -9.38 4.36 -16.28
CA GLY A 288 -9.45 5.80 -16.56
C GLY A 288 -8.78 6.14 -17.89
N ALA A 289 -9.22 7.22 -18.54
CA ALA A 289 -8.68 7.65 -19.84
C ALA A 289 -7.24 8.22 -19.71
N ILE A 290 -6.45 8.09 -20.79
CA ILE A 290 -5.00 8.36 -20.78
C ILE A 290 -4.70 9.82 -20.39
N ALA A 291 -3.94 10.03 -19.32
CA ALA A 291 -3.54 11.34 -18.84
C ALA A 291 -2.33 11.85 -19.63
N LEU A 292 -2.57 12.54 -20.75
CA LEU A 292 -1.56 12.93 -21.75
C LEU A 292 -0.32 13.61 -21.15
N ASN A 293 -0.54 14.54 -20.21
CA ASN A 293 0.54 15.28 -19.55
C ASN A 293 1.45 14.41 -18.64
N LEU A 294 1.08 13.16 -18.38
CA LEU A 294 1.76 12.26 -17.44
C LEU A 294 2.08 10.86 -18.01
N ALA A 295 1.44 10.43 -19.10
CA ALA A 295 1.68 9.14 -19.74
C ALA A 295 3.14 8.98 -20.24
N PRO A 296 3.80 7.81 -20.08
CA PRO A 296 5.15 7.56 -20.56
C PRO A 296 5.19 7.47 -22.11
N ARG A 297 6.39 7.44 -22.68
CA ARG A 297 6.61 7.53 -24.14
C ARG A 297 5.84 6.46 -24.90
N GLU A 298 5.84 5.26 -24.35
CA GLU A 298 5.33 4.00 -24.91
C GLU A 298 3.82 4.06 -25.14
N ILE A 299 3.11 4.77 -24.25
CA ILE A 299 1.68 5.05 -24.38
C ILE A 299 1.41 6.23 -25.32
N LEU A 300 2.27 7.26 -25.32
CA LEU A 300 2.14 8.37 -26.25
C LEU A 300 2.26 7.90 -27.72
N SER A 301 3.09 6.89 -28.01
CA SER A 301 3.17 6.23 -29.33
C SER A 301 1.93 5.44 -29.76
N LEU A 302 0.98 5.15 -28.85
CA LEU A 302 -0.29 4.51 -29.21
C LEU A 302 -1.32 5.51 -29.75
N LEU A 303 -1.09 6.81 -29.59
CA LEU A 303 -2.08 7.85 -29.87
C LEU A 303 -2.12 8.20 -31.37
N PRO A 304 -3.31 8.45 -31.94
CA PRO A 304 -3.43 8.79 -33.36
C PRO A 304 -2.67 10.09 -33.68
N GLY A 305 -1.82 10.04 -34.69
CA GLY A 305 -0.98 11.17 -35.11
C GLY A 305 0.21 11.47 -34.19
N PHE A 306 0.50 10.66 -33.18
CA PHE A 306 1.71 10.83 -32.36
C PHE A 306 2.91 10.13 -32.99
N ASN A 307 3.66 10.88 -33.78
CA ASN A 307 5.00 10.49 -34.21
C ASN A 307 6.08 10.93 -33.18
N ASP A 308 7.32 10.59 -33.47
CA ASP A 308 8.50 10.93 -32.66
C ASP A 308 8.65 12.43 -32.33
N ARG A 309 8.15 13.32 -33.19
CA ARG A 309 8.14 14.76 -32.92
C ARG A 309 7.07 15.11 -31.90
N ALA A 310 5.83 14.67 -32.11
CA ALA A 310 4.73 14.91 -31.17
C ALA A 310 5.06 14.42 -29.75
N ILE A 311 5.66 13.23 -29.66
CA ILE A 311 6.11 12.64 -28.40
C ILE A 311 7.17 13.54 -27.71
N ARG A 312 8.20 13.98 -28.44
CA ARG A 312 9.23 14.89 -27.87
C ARG A 312 8.63 16.20 -27.37
N GLU A 313 7.78 16.87 -28.16
CA GLU A 313 7.20 18.17 -27.79
C GLU A 313 6.36 18.06 -26.49
N VAL A 314 5.63 16.96 -26.29
CA VAL A 314 4.88 16.66 -25.05
C VAL A 314 5.81 16.37 -23.87
N LEU A 315 6.87 15.59 -24.06
CA LEU A 315 7.84 15.28 -23.00
C LEU A 315 8.67 16.52 -22.59
N ASP A 316 9.04 17.37 -23.55
CA ASP A 316 9.75 18.63 -23.29
C ASP A 316 8.84 19.65 -22.59
N ALA A 317 7.54 19.69 -22.93
CA ALA A 317 6.54 20.50 -22.22
C ALA A 317 6.41 20.04 -20.75
N ARG A 318 6.32 18.73 -20.51
CA ARG A 318 6.35 18.11 -19.17
C ARG A 318 7.62 18.45 -18.40
N ALA A 319 8.79 18.34 -19.03
CA ALA A 319 10.09 18.65 -18.43
C ALA A 319 10.22 20.13 -18.02
N ARG A 320 9.72 21.06 -18.85
CA ARG A 320 9.63 22.50 -18.52
C ARG A 320 8.58 22.83 -17.45
N GLY A 321 7.73 21.88 -17.04
CA GLY A 321 6.63 22.14 -16.12
C GLY A 321 5.50 22.98 -16.72
N VAL A 322 5.36 22.99 -18.05
CA VAL A 322 4.30 23.70 -18.78
C VAL A 322 3.38 22.65 -19.41
N PRO A 323 2.21 22.34 -18.82
CA PRO A 323 1.37 21.26 -19.30
C PRO A 323 0.58 21.70 -20.55
N ILE A 324 0.22 20.76 -21.42
CA ILE A 324 -0.78 20.99 -22.47
C ILE A 324 -2.13 21.20 -21.79
N THR A 325 -2.75 22.36 -22.01
CA THR A 325 -4.05 22.74 -21.41
C THR A 325 -5.19 22.86 -22.41
N ALA A 326 -4.90 22.83 -23.73
CA ALA A 326 -5.91 22.72 -24.77
C ALA A 326 -5.45 21.87 -25.97
N PHE A 327 -6.31 21.01 -26.49
CA PHE A 327 -6.00 20.10 -27.61
C PHE A 327 -5.47 20.81 -28.87
N ILE A 328 -5.86 22.06 -29.10
CA ILE A 328 -5.37 22.88 -30.23
C ILE A 328 -3.85 23.11 -30.19
N GLN A 329 -3.22 23.03 -29.00
CA GLN A 329 -1.76 23.13 -28.84
C GLN A 329 -1.02 21.92 -29.43
N LEU A 330 -1.67 20.77 -29.56
CA LEU A 330 -1.08 19.56 -30.14
C LEU A 330 -1.05 19.60 -31.67
N ARG A 331 -2.01 20.31 -32.29
CA ARG A 331 -2.20 20.31 -33.76
C ARG A 331 -0.95 20.68 -34.59
N PRO A 332 -0.04 21.57 -34.15
CA PRO A 332 1.23 21.85 -34.85
C PRO A 332 2.30 20.75 -34.73
N TRP A 333 2.10 19.75 -33.87
CA TRP A 333 3.05 18.68 -33.58
C TRP A 333 2.63 17.32 -34.14
N LEU A 334 1.32 17.09 -34.29
CA LEU A 334 0.74 15.85 -34.82
C LEU A 334 1.16 15.57 -36.27
N ASP A 335 1.17 14.29 -36.63
CA ASP A 335 1.51 13.84 -37.97
C ASP A 335 0.46 14.26 -39.02
N PRO A 336 0.84 15.01 -40.08
CA PRO A 336 -0.10 15.43 -41.13
C PRO A 336 -0.64 14.27 -41.97
N ALA A 337 -0.02 13.08 -41.95
CA ALA A 337 -0.55 11.89 -42.60
C ALA A 337 -1.78 11.29 -41.88
N VAL A 338 -2.07 11.73 -40.64
CA VAL A 338 -3.24 11.29 -39.85
C VAL A 338 -4.16 12.50 -39.57
N PRO A 339 -4.87 13.04 -40.59
CA PRO A 339 -5.60 14.30 -40.47
C PRO A 339 -6.68 14.30 -39.36
N ASP A 340 -7.33 13.16 -39.13
CA ASP A 340 -8.35 13.01 -38.08
C ASP A 340 -7.79 12.94 -36.65
N ALA A 341 -6.46 12.86 -36.48
CA ALA A 341 -5.81 12.68 -35.17
C ALA A 341 -6.33 13.68 -34.13
N SER A 342 -6.34 14.97 -34.48
CA SER A 342 -6.78 16.05 -33.60
C SER A 342 -8.27 15.97 -33.24
N ALA A 343 -9.09 15.25 -34.00
CA ALA A 343 -10.52 15.04 -33.71
C ALA A 343 -10.76 13.78 -32.86
N LYS A 344 -9.88 12.78 -32.94
CA LYS A 344 -9.97 11.52 -32.17
C LYS A 344 -9.43 11.67 -30.74
N LEU A 345 -8.38 12.47 -30.53
CA LEU A 345 -7.73 12.63 -29.21
C LEU A 345 -8.67 12.97 -28.04
N PRO A 346 -9.67 13.86 -28.15
CA PRO A 346 -10.56 14.18 -27.02
C PRO A 346 -11.43 13.03 -26.52
N GLY A 347 -11.58 11.94 -27.29
CA GLY A 347 -12.25 10.71 -26.87
C GLY A 347 -11.30 9.65 -26.27
N LEU A 348 -9.98 9.89 -26.29
CA LEU A 348 -8.95 8.92 -25.89
C LEU A 348 -8.09 9.42 -24.71
N VAL A 349 -7.85 10.73 -24.63
CA VAL A 349 -6.92 11.31 -23.65
C VAL A 349 -7.53 12.49 -22.87
N LEU A 350 -7.11 12.62 -21.62
CA LEU A 350 -7.38 13.77 -20.76
C LEU A 350 -6.13 14.64 -20.60
N LEU A 351 -6.33 15.96 -20.59
CA LEU A 351 -5.26 16.94 -20.35
C LEU A 351 -4.95 17.13 -18.85
N ALA A 352 -5.74 16.53 -17.98
CA ALA A 352 -5.46 16.38 -16.54
C ALA A 352 -6.03 15.02 -16.09
N PRO A 353 -5.34 14.28 -15.20
CA PRO A 353 -5.87 13.00 -14.73
C PRO A 353 -7.18 13.20 -13.96
N GLU A 354 -8.11 12.27 -14.07
CA GLU A 354 -9.37 12.32 -13.31
C GLU A 354 -9.16 12.09 -11.80
N ALA A 355 -8.19 11.25 -11.45
CA ALA A 355 -7.87 10.85 -10.09
C ALA A 355 -6.38 10.54 -9.90
N TRP A 356 -5.95 10.53 -8.65
CA TRP A 356 -4.62 10.13 -8.22
C TRP A 356 -4.68 8.95 -7.25
N ILE A 357 -3.86 7.93 -7.48
CA ILE A 357 -3.59 6.85 -6.55
C ILE A 357 -2.46 7.31 -5.63
N VAL A 358 -2.76 7.49 -4.34
CA VAL A 358 -1.78 7.89 -3.31
C VAL A 358 -1.60 6.77 -2.32
N THR A 359 -0.39 6.23 -2.24
CA THR A 359 -0.03 5.10 -1.38
C THR A 359 0.98 5.52 -0.32
N ALA A 360 0.65 5.26 0.94
CA ALA A 360 1.59 5.32 2.05
C ALA A 360 2.04 3.90 2.41
N ARG A 361 3.35 3.69 2.52
CA ARG A 361 3.97 2.47 3.07
C ARG A 361 4.71 2.82 4.35
N VAL A 362 4.52 2.02 5.39
CA VAL A 362 5.25 2.17 6.66
C VAL A 362 5.86 0.83 7.07
N ARG A 363 7.18 0.82 7.30
CA ARG A 363 7.90 -0.38 7.72
C ARG A 363 8.15 -0.35 9.23
N THR A 364 7.67 -1.35 9.96
CA THR A 364 7.71 -1.37 11.44
C THR A 364 8.09 -2.74 12.01
N GLY A 365 8.59 -2.78 13.25
CA GLY A 365 8.88 -4.04 13.95
C GLY A 365 10.25 -4.65 13.64
N ALA A 366 10.49 -5.82 14.24
CA ALA A 366 11.66 -6.67 14.03
C ALA A 366 11.22 -8.14 14.21
N PRO A 367 11.11 -8.96 13.13
CA PRO A 367 11.38 -8.61 11.73
C PRO A 367 10.49 -7.46 11.21
N PRO A 368 10.96 -6.71 10.18
CA PRO A 368 10.19 -5.61 9.63
C PRO A 368 8.95 -6.12 8.89
N VAL A 369 7.80 -5.55 9.19
CA VAL A 369 6.52 -5.71 8.49
C VAL A 369 6.20 -4.39 7.80
N THR A 370 5.88 -4.44 6.50
CA THR A 370 5.45 -3.25 5.76
C THR A 370 3.93 -3.20 5.72
N THR A 371 3.35 -2.11 6.19
CA THR A 371 1.91 -1.83 6.07
C THR A 371 1.69 -0.81 4.97
N ALA A 372 0.76 -1.09 4.05
CA ALA A 372 0.40 -0.20 2.96
C ALA A 372 -1.06 0.25 3.06
N ILE A 373 -1.31 1.53 2.83
CA ILE A 373 -2.65 2.09 2.66
C ILE A 373 -2.65 2.92 1.38
N GLU A 374 -3.64 2.69 0.52
CA GLU A 374 -3.80 3.36 -0.77
C GLU A 374 -5.17 4.06 -0.82
N LEU A 375 -5.18 5.27 -1.37
CA LEU A 375 -6.39 6.05 -1.61
C LEU A 375 -6.46 6.46 -3.09
N ARG A 376 -7.59 6.19 -3.76
CA ARG A 376 -7.95 6.86 -5.02
C ARG A 376 -8.60 8.19 -4.68
N LEU A 377 -7.90 9.27 -4.99
CA LEU A 377 -8.30 10.65 -4.77
C LEU A 377 -8.81 11.26 -6.08
N ALA A 378 -10.12 11.43 -6.20
CA ALA A 378 -10.72 12.17 -7.31
C ALA A 378 -10.66 13.68 -7.06
N ARG A 379 -10.69 14.47 -8.15
CA ARG A 379 -10.73 15.93 -8.09
C ARG A 379 -12.09 16.41 -7.58
N GLY A 380 -12.09 17.25 -6.56
CA GLY A 380 -13.23 18.12 -6.20
C GLY A 380 -12.89 19.59 -6.45
N ASP A 381 -13.90 20.46 -6.43
CA ASP A 381 -13.77 21.89 -6.79
C ASP A 381 -12.69 22.65 -6.01
N ARG A 382 -12.46 22.26 -4.74
CA ARG A 382 -11.54 22.91 -3.79
C ARG A 382 -10.78 21.91 -2.90
N THR A 383 -10.95 20.62 -3.13
CA THR A 383 -10.55 19.53 -2.21
C THR A 383 -10.27 18.23 -2.97
N THR A 384 -9.71 17.22 -2.29
CA THR A 384 -9.66 15.84 -2.79
C THR A 384 -10.78 15.00 -2.19
N ILE A 385 -11.43 14.18 -3.02
CA ILE A 385 -12.49 13.25 -2.63
C ILE A 385 -11.91 11.83 -2.64
N ILE A 386 -12.02 11.08 -1.54
CA ILE A 386 -11.69 9.65 -1.57
C ILE A 386 -12.82 8.93 -2.31
N THR A 387 -12.51 8.24 -3.41
CA THR A 387 -13.44 7.34 -4.09
C THR A 387 -13.17 5.87 -3.80
N ARG A 388 -11.93 5.51 -3.47
CA ARG A 388 -11.54 4.17 -3.01
C ARG A 388 -10.48 4.23 -1.92
N ARG A 389 -10.54 3.27 -1.00
CA ARG A 389 -9.46 2.94 -0.05
C ARG A 389 -9.13 1.46 -0.16
N ARG A 390 -7.83 1.13 -0.24
CA ARG A 390 -7.30 -0.23 -0.06
C ARG A 390 -6.29 -0.22 1.09
N THR A 391 -6.08 -1.37 1.74
CA THR A 391 -5.14 -1.53 2.85
C THR A 391 -4.62 -2.96 2.85
N TRP A 392 -3.30 -3.15 2.89
CA TRP A 392 -2.67 -4.47 2.89
C TRP A 392 -1.37 -4.48 3.71
N ILE A 393 -0.79 -5.67 3.81
CA ILE A 393 0.52 -5.95 4.40
C ILE A 393 1.39 -6.53 3.28
N GLU A 394 2.64 -6.11 3.24
CA GLU A 394 3.68 -6.60 2.31
C GLU A 394 4.74 -7.40 3.09
#